data_AF-A0A7S4KQ55-F1
#
_entry.id   AF-A0A7S4KQ55-F1
#
_cell.length_a   1.000
_cell.length_b   1.000
_cell.length_c   1.000
_cell.angle_alpha   90.00
_cell.angle_beta   90.00
_cell.angle_gamma   90.00
#
_symmetry.space_group_name_H-M   'P 1'
#
loop_
_entity.id
_entity.type
_entity.pdbx_description
1 polymer ?
#
loop_
_entity_poly.entity_id
_entity_poly.type
_entity_poly.pdbx_seq_one_letter_code
_entity_poly.pdbx_strand_id
1 'polypeptide(L)'
;LDIKLYESIVNQSLNYVCEAIHTTRLALEGRIPLIGFVGAPWTLFSYVAEGGSSKLFMHAKKWLYACPRLVHCVLKVLSGCAAAFLIRQIDAGASAVQVFESHAGEIPPELFDVFCSP
;
A
#
# COMPACT_ATOMS: atom_id res chain seq x y z
N LEU A 1 -2.86 -11.83 10.77
CA LEU A 1 -3.56 -11.38 9.55
C LEU A 1 -4.08 -12.62 8.83
N ASP A 2 -5.27 -12.55 8.23
CA ASP A 2 -5.73 -13.62 7.34
C ASP A 2 -5.14 -13.38 5.95
N ILE A 3 -3.90 -13.85 5.75
CA ILE A 3 -3.15 -13.59 4.51
C ILE A 3 -3.82 -14.21 3.29
N LYS A 4 -4.50 -15.35 3.46
CA LYS A 4 -5.19 -16.07 2.37
C LYS A 4 -6.35 -15.24 1.80
N LEU A 5 -7.08 -14.54 2.68
CA LEU A 5 -8.12 -13.62 2.25
C LEU A 5 -7.54 -12.51 1.34
N TYR A 6 -6.44 -11.88 1.78
CA TYR A 6 -5.83 -10.78 1.02
C TYR A 6 -5.17 -11.26 -0.28
N GLU A 7 -4.52 -12.43 -0.27
CA GLU A 7 -4.01 -13.06 -1.49
C GLU A 7 -5.12 -13.32 -2.51
N SER A 8 -6.28 -13.82 -2.07
CA SER A 8 -7.43 -14.03 -2.96
C SER A 8 -7.90 -12.71 -3.59
N ILE A 9 -7.98 -11.62 -2.82
CA ILE A 9 -8.36 -10.29 -3.33
C ILE A 9 -7.33 -9.82 -4.37
N VAL A 10 -6.04 -9.90 -4.03
CA VAL A 10 -4.96 -9.48 -4.92
C VAL A 10 -4.95 -10.30 -6.21
N ASN A 11 -5.08 -11.61 -6.13
CA ASN A 11 -5.08 -12.47 -7.32
C ASN A 11 -6.29 -12.22 -8.23
N GLN A 12 -7.45 -11.88 -7.68
CA GLN A 12 -8.63 -11.59 -8.49
C GLN A 12 -8.58 -10.19 -9.13
N SER A 13 -8.05 -9.21 -8.41
CA SER A 13 -8.11 -7.80 -8.84
C SER A 13 -6.83 -7.26 -9.47
N LEU A 14 -5.66 -7.82 -9.17
CA LEU A 14 -4.35 -7.24 -9.49
C LEU A 14 -3.41 -8.20 -10.24
N ASN A 15 -3.89 -9.35 -10.73
CA ASN A 15 -3.04 -10.31 -11.43
C ASN A 15 -2.36 -9.72 -12.67
N TYR A 16 -3.02 -8.78 -13.36
CA TYR A 16 -2.47 -8.10 -14.53
C TYR A 16 -1.15 -7.36 -14.21
N VAL A 17 -0.95 -6.89 -12.96
CA VAL A 17 0.32 -6.28 -12.54
C VAL A 17 1.40 -7.35 -12.38
N CYS A 18 1.03 -8.52 -11.85
CA CYS A 18 1.96 -9.64 -11.72
C CYS A 18 2.41 -10.15 -13.10
N GLU A 19 1.49 -10.23 -14.07
CA GLU A 19 1.81 -10.57 -15.47
C GLU A 19 2.74 -9.53 -16.11
N ALA A 20 2.51 -8.24 -15.85
CA ALA A 20 3.38 -7.16 -16.35
C ALA A 20 4.80 -7.23 -15.76
N ILE A 21 4.92 -7.52 -14.45
CA ILE A 21 6.21 -7.72 -13.79
C ILE A 21 6.94 -8.92 -14.38
N HIS A 22 6.25 -10.06 -14.55
CA HIS A 22 6.84 -11.27 -15.12
C HIS A 22 7.37 -11.00 -16.54
N THR A 23 6.54 -10.39 -17.38
CA THR A 23 6.91 -10.05 -18.78
C THR A 23 8.12 -9.12 -18.82
N THR A 24 8.13 -8.11 -17.95
CA THR A 24 9.24 -7.16 -17.85
C THR A 24 10.52 -7.85 -17.36
N ARG A 25 10.42 -8.74 -16.36
CA ARG A 25 11.57 -9.49 -15.82
C ARG A 25 12.24 -10.36 -16.87
N LEU A 26 11.45 -10.99 -17.75
CA LEU A 26 11.95 -11.76 -18.89
C LEU A 26 12.67 -10.86 -19.90
N ALA A 27 12.04 -9.76 -20.31
CA ALA A 27 12.63 -8.81 -21.29
C ALA A 27 13.92 -8.12 -20.79
N LEU A 28 14.08 -8.00 -19.47
CA LEU A 28 15.32 -7.49 -18.89
C LEU A 28 16.48 -8.47 -19.00
N GLU A 29 16.23 -9.78 -19.17
CA GLU A 29 17.25 -10.82 -19.32
C GLU A 29 18.30 -10.81 -18.19
N GLY A 30 17.91 -10.34 -17.00
CA GLY A 30 18.81 -10.23 -15.85
C GLY A 30 19.84 -9.09 -15.92
N ARG A 31 19.73 -8.18 -16.89
CA ARG A 31 20.66 -7.04 -17.05
C ARG A 31 20.62 -6.07 -15.87
N ILE A 32 19.45 -5.83 -15.30
CA ILE A 32 19.23 -4.96 -14.14
C ILE A 32 18.12 -5.55 -13.24
N PRO A 33 18.14 -5.26 -11.93
CA PRO A 33 17.06 -5.64 -11.02
C PRO A 33 15.77 -4.88 -11.37
N LEU A 34 14.63 -5.55 -11.16
CA LEU A 34 13.30 -4.97 -11.32
C LEU A 34 12.74 -4.62 -9.93
N ILE A 35 12.24 -3.40 -9.76
CA ILE A 35 11.66 -2.93 -8.49
C ILE A 35 10.14 -2.97 -8.59
N GLY A 36 9.50 -3.74 -7.71
CA GLY A 36 8.06 -3.68 -7.46
C GLY A 36 7.74 -2.59 -6.44
N PHE A 37 6.48 -2.17 -6.35
CA PHE A 37 6.10 -1.14 -5.37
C PHE A 37 4.63 -1.17 -4.95
N VAL A 38 4.34 -0.50 -3.84
CA VAL A 38 2.99 -0.24 -3.36
C VAL A 38 2.94 1.10 -2.61
N GLY A 39 1.75 1.71 -2.54
CA GLY A 39 1.50 2.81 -1.61
C GLY A 39 1.41 2.30 -0.17
N ALA A 40 1.96 3.05 0.78
CA ALA A 40 1.86 2.73 2.19
C ALA A 40 0.43 2.95 2.73
N PRO A 41 0.03 2.28 3.83
CA PRO A 41 -1.34 2.30 4.32
C PRO A 41 -1.89 3.70 4.63
N TRP A 42 -1.10 4.59 5.23
CA TRP A 42 -1.55 5.96 5.52
C TRP A 42 -1.74 6.77 4.23
N THR A 43 -0.78 6.74 3.31
CA THR A 43 -0.91 7.38 1.99
C THR A 43 -2.15 6.87 1.26
N LEU A 44 -2.40 5.56 1.22
CA LEU A 44 -3.60 4.99 0.59
C LEU A 44 -4.88 5.42 1.31
N PHE A 45 -4.90 5.38 2.64
CA PHE A 45 -6.04 5.85 3.44
C PHE A 45 -6.36 7.32 3.14
N SER A 46 -5.34 8.16 3.00
CA SER A 46 -5.54 9.58 2.71
C SER A 46 -6.24 9.81 1.37
N TYR A 47 -5.92 9.03 0.33
CA TYR A 47 -6.65 9.09 -0.94
C TYR A 47 -8.10 8.64 -0.78
N VAL A 48 -8.35 7.58 -0.01
CA VAL A 48 -9.72 7.09 0.27
C VAL A 48 -10.54 8.13 1.04
N ALA A 49 -9.95 8.76 2.05
CA ALA A 49 -10.63 9.73 2.91
C ALA A 49 -10.88 11.07 2.21
N GLU A 50 -9.95 11.51 1.35
CA GLU A 50 -10.06 12.76 0.60
C GLU A 50 -10.85 12.61 -0.71
N GLY A 51 -10.97 11.38 -1.24
CA GLY A 51 -11.59 11.11 -2.54
C GLY A 51 -10.74 11.51 -3.75
N GLY A 52 -9.44 11.77 -3.55
CA GLY A 52 -8.53 12.25 -4.59
C GLY A 52 -7.26 12.87 -4.02
N SER A 53 -6.56 13.67 -4.84
CA SER A 53 -5.43 14.46 -4.37
C SER A 53 -5.89 15.60 -3.46
N SER A 54 -5.13 15.87 -2.41
CA SER A 54 -5.41 16.93 -1.45
C SER A 54 -4.11 17.65 -1.09
N LYS A 55 -4.20 18.93 -0.74
CA LYS A 55 -3.06 19.72 -0.24
C LYS A 55 -3.01 19.78 1.29
N LEU A 56 -4.16 19.61 1.94
CA LEU A 56 -4.31 19.86 3.39
C LEU A 56 -4.72 18.62 4.17
N PHE A 57 -5.21 17.57 3.49
CA PHE A 57 -5.58 16.29 4.09
C PHE A 57 -6.54 16.43 5.28
N MET A 58 -7.43 17.43 5.23
CA MET A 58 -8.30 17.81 6.35
C MET A 58 -9.29 16.69 6.72
N HIS A 59 -9.80 15.96 5.73
CA HIS A 59 -10.73 14.86 5.98
C HIS A 59 -9.98 13.67 6.58
N ALA A 60 -8.85 13.28 6.00
CA ALA A 60 -8.01 12.22 6.54
C ALA A 60 -7.62 12.49 8.00
N LYS A 61 -7.12 13.70 8.31
CA LYS A 61 -6.76 14.10 9.68
C LYS A 61 -7.97 14.12 10.61
N LYS A 62 -9.13 14.65 10.17
CA LYS A 62 -10.36 14.64 10.97
C LYS A 62 -10.77 13.23 11.38
N TRP A 63 -10.63 12.25 10.49
CA TRP A 63 -10.97 10.85 10.78
C TRP A 63 -10.08 10.25 11.86
N LEU A 64 -8.79 10.63 11.93
CA LEU A 64 -7.87 10.15 12.98
C LEU A 64 -8.39 10.48 14.38
N TYR A 65 -8.92 11.70 14.57
CA TYR A 65 -9.44 12.15 15.87
C TYR A 65 -10.88 11.71 16.10
N ALA A 66 -11.74 11.79 15.09
CA ALA A 66 -13.17 11.52 15.24
C ALA A 66 -13.49 10.03 15.32
N CYS A 67 -12.79 9.19 14.56
CA CYS A 67 -13.11 7.78 14.36
C CYS A 67 -11.86 6.87 14.39
N PRO A 68 -10.99 6.94 15.42
CA PRO A 68 -9.70 6.25 15.44
C PRO A 68 -9.81 4.74 15.25
N ARG A 69 -10.82 4.11 15.87
CA ARG A 69 -11.07 2.66 15.73
C ARG A 69 -11.38 2.26 14.28
N LEU A 70 -12.16 3.07 13.58
CA LEU A 70 -12.50 2.82 12.18
C LEU A 70 -11.27 2.98 11.30
N VAL A 71 -10.46 4.01 11.55
CA VAL A 71 -9.19 4.21 10.83
C VAL A 71 -8.27 3.00 11.01
N HIS A 72 -8.07 2.49 12.23
CA HIS A 72 -7.27 1.29 12.45
C HIS A 72 -7.81 0.07 11.68
N CYS A 73 -9.14 -0.10 11.60
CA CYS A 73 -9.73 -1.18 10.80
C CYS A 73 -9.37 -1.03 9.31
N VAL A 74 -9.48 0.18 8.75
CA VAL A 74 -9.14 0.44 7.35
C VAL A 74 -7.65 0.24 7.09
N LEU A 75 -6.78 0.81 7.93
CA LEU A 75 -5.33 0.66 7.82
C LEU A 75 -4.91 -0.81 7.90
N LYS A 76 -5.55 -1.61 8.76
CA LYS A 76 -5.29 -3.05 8.84
C LYS A 76 -5.62 -3.79 7.55
N VAL A 77 -6.73 -3.45 6.90
CA VAL A 77 -7.11 -4.01 5.60
C VAL A 77 -6.13 -3.58 4.52
N LEU A 78 -5.80 -2.29 4.44
CA LEU A 78 -4.84 -1.76 3.47
C LEU A 78 -3.46 -2.39 3.64
N SER A 79 -2.99 -2.55 4.89
CA SER A 79 -1.72 -3.21 5.21
C SER A 79 -1.72 -4.67 4.77
N GLY A 80 -2.80 -5.40 5.02
CA GLY A 80 -2.95 -6.79 4.58
C GLY A 80 -2.91 -6.95 3.07
N CYS A 81 -3.66 -6.10 2.35
CA CYS A 81 -3.64 -6.07 0.89
C CYS A 81 -2.26 -5.67 0.35
N ALA A 82 -1.62 -4.65 0.91
CA ALA A 82 -0.30 -4.18 0.48
C ALA A 82 0.76 -5.27 0.67
N ALA A 83 0.77 -5.94 1.84
CA ALA A 83 1.70 -7.04 2.10
C ALA A 83 1.50 -8.21 1.12
N ALA A 84 0.25 -8.66 0.95
CA ALA A 84 -0.06 -9.73 -0.02
C ALA A 84 0.34 -9.32 -1.45
N PHE A 85 0.09 -8.07 -1.84
CA PHE A 85 0.44 -7.59 -3.16
C PHE A 85 1.95 -7.55 -3.39
N LEU A 86 2.73 -7.06 -2.42
CA LEU A 86 4.19 -7.07 -2.52
C LEU A 86 4.76 -8.50 -2.61
N ILE A 87 4.23 -9.44 -1.83
CA ILE A 87 4.62 -10.86 -1.92
C ILE A 87 4.37 -11.38 -3.35
N ARG A 88 3.20 -11.10 -3.93
CA ARG A 88 2.87 -11.52 -5.30
C ARG A 88 3.76 -10.84 -6.35
N GLN A 89 4.16 -9.59 -6.14
CA GLN A 89 5.14 -8.92 -7.03
C GLN A 89 6.51 -9.59 -6.96
N ILE A 90 6.96 -10.02 -5.77
CA ILE A 90 8.19 -10.79 -5.58
C ILE A 90 8.09 -12.13 -6.31
N ASP A 91 7.00 -12.88 -6.10
CA ASP A 91 6.74 -14.15 -6.79
C ASP A 91 6.76 -13.99 -8.32
N ALA A 92 6.26 -12.86 -8.82
CA ALA A 92 6.22 -12.55 -10.25
C ALA A 92 7.60 -12.17 -10.84
N GLY A 93 8.60 -11.87 -10.00
CA GLY A 93 9.97 -11.61 -10.41
C GLY A 93 10.53 -10.24 -10.02
N ALA A 94 9.85 -9.46 -9.18
CA ALA A 94 10.43 -8.27 -8.58
C ALA A 94 11.64 -8.66 -7.70
N SER A 95 12.78 -8.00 -7.92
CA SER A 95 14.04 -8.26 -7.22
C SER A 95 14.14 -7.49 -5.90
N ALA A 96 13.44 -6.37 -5.81
CA ALA A 96 13.26 -5.56 -4.61
C ALA A 96 11.86 -4.94 -4.63
N VAL A 97 11.39 -4.50 -3.47
CA VAL A 97 10.11 -3.81 -3.34
C VAL A 97 10.26 -2.48 -2.61
N GLN A 98 9.49 -1.48 -3.03
CA GLN A 98 9.45 -0.17 -2.42
C GLN A 98 8.05 0.17 -1.88
N VAL A 99 8.00 0.66 -0.64
CA VAL A 99 6.78 1.17 -0.03
C VAL A 99 6.81 2.70 -0.08
N PHE A 100 5.80 3.29 -0.71
CA PHE A 100 5.68 4.74 -0.87
C PHE A 100 4.75 5.33 0.21
N GLU A 101 5.34 5.87 1.27
CA GLU A 101 4.63 6.69 2.27
C GLU A 101 4.76 8.18 1.91
N SER A 102 4.22 8.54 0.74
CA SER A 102 4.34 9.88 0.15
C SER A 102 3.72 10.98 1.01
N HIS A 103 2.75 10.65 1.86
CA HIS A 103 2.04 11.60 2.71
C HIS A 103 2.44 11.51 4.19
N ALA A 104 3.57 10.87 4.52
CA ALA A 104 4.10 10.81 5.89
C ALA A 104 4.16 12.19 6.56
N GLY A 105 4.63 13.21 5.85
CA GLY A 105 4.80 14.56 6.39
C GLY A 105 3.50 15.28 6.77
N GLU A 106 2.35 14.73 6.36
CA GLU A 106 1.04 15.33 6.60
C GLU A 106 0.35 14.78 7.85
N ILE A 107 0.84 13.67 8.41
CA ILE A 107 0.30 13.17 9.66
C ILE A 107 0.79 14.05 10.83
N PRO A 108 -0.08 14.43 11.78
CA PRO A 108 0.35 15.07 13.00
C PRO A 108 1.45 14.22 13.69
N PRO A 109 2.59 14.80 14.11
CA PRO A 109 3.71 14.04 14.65
C PRO A 109 3.33 13.11 15.80
N GLU A 110 2.44 13.55 16.68
CA GLU A 110 1.94 12.77 17.82
C GLU A 110 1.08 11.56 17.44
N LEU A 111 0.63 11.50 16.18
CA LEU A 111 -0.18 10.42 15.63
C LEU A 111 0.60 9.49 14.69
N PHE A 112 1.85 9.82 14.36
CA PHE A 112 2.68 9.03 13.44
C PHE A 112 2.85 7.58 13.90
N ASP A 113 3.23 7.39 15.16
CA ASP A 113 3.44 6.07 15.77
C ASP A 113 2.14 5.30 16.02
N VAL A 114 0.98 5.93 15.82
CA VAL A 114 -0.34 5.32 16.02
C VAL A 114 -0.95 4.86 14.70
N PHE A 115 -0.82 5.65 13.63
CA PHE A 115 -1.54 5.41 12.38
C PHE A 115 -0.67 5.28 11.12
N CYS A 116 0.65 5.52 11.21
CA CYS A 116 1.54 5.44 10.05
C CYS A 116 2.64 4.41 10.23
N SER A 117 3.38 4.43 11.35
CA SER A 117 4.50 3.49 11.57
C SER A 117 4.12 2.03 11.82
N PRO A 118 3.03 1.68 12.56
CA PRO A 118 2.71 0.29 12.90
C PRO A 118 2.27 -0.56 11.71
#